data_AF-A0A2T6ADX6-F1
#
_entry.id   AF-A0A2T6ADX6-F1
#
_cell.length_a   1.000
_cell.length_b   1.000
_cell.length_c   1.000
_cell.angle_alpha   90.00
_cell.angle_beta   90.00
_cell.angle_gamma   90.00
#
_symmetry.space_group_name_H-M   'P 1'
#
loop_
_entity.id
_entity.type
_entity.pdbx_description
1 polymer ?
#
loop_
_entity_poly.entity_id
_entity_poly.type
_entity_poly.pdbx_seq_one_letter_code
_entity_poly.pdbx_strand_id
1 'polypeptide(L)'
;MFGKKKNTIDEDFVKTEVTKIDEDDVTIAMDSKEEIDKKINNSGLLQKYSELGKVMFGMLKDYRKGVYTKVPWFTIATIAFAFLYILNPLDIIPDFIPGLGYIDDLGVLTFGLRFIESDLHNYLDWKLEQQDA
;
A
#
# COMPACT_ATOMS: atom_id res chain seq x y z
N MET A 1 22.39 2.24 29.45
CA MET A 1 20.91 2.27 29.40
C MET A 1 20.50 3.58 28.76
N PHE A 2 20.24 3.59 27.45
CA PHE A 2 19.80 4.80 26.73
C PHE A 2 18.31 4.66 26.44
N GLY A 3 17.50 5.41 27.20
CA GLY A 3 16.05 5.44 27.07
C GLY A 3 15.64 6.10 25.75
N LYS A 4 14.98 5.32 24.89
CA LYS A 4 14.36 5.82 23.66
C LYS A 4 13.28 6.84 24.00
N LYS A 5 13.46 8.07 23.52
CA LYS A 5 12.46 9.15 23.58
C LYS A 5 11.30 8.74 22.65
N LYS A 6 10.16 8.44 23.25
CA LYS A 6 8.90 8.12 22.56
C LYS A 6 8.39 9.44 21.95
N ASN A 7 8.45 9.59 20.63
CA ASN A 7 7.77 10.69 19.94
C ASN A 7 6.27 10.38 19.89
N THR A 8 5.60 10.52 21.03
CA THR A 8 4.15 10.71 21.04
C THR A 8 3.91 12.08 20.44
N ILE A 9 3.18 12.15 19.34
CA ILE A 9 2.69 13.43 18.79
C ILE A 9 1.87 14.05 19.92
N ASP A 10 2.46 15.06 20.57
CA ASP A 10 1.84 15.74 21.71
C ASP A 10 0.62 16.52 21.18
N GLU A 11 -0.48 16.50 21.91
CA GLU A 11 -1.70 17.23 21.53
C GLU A 11 -1.40 18.73 21.40
N ASP A 12 -0.43 19.21 22.17
CA ASP A 12 0.12 20.56 22.07
C ASP A 12 0.99 20.77 20.83
N PHE A 13 1.69 19.74 20.33
CA PHE A 13 2.44 19.81 19.06
C PHE A 13 1.49 19.94 17.87
N VAL A 14 0.40 19.17 17.85
CA VAL A 14 -0.65 19.29 16.82
C VAL A 14 -1.30 20.67 16.87
N LYS A 15 -1.65 21.19 18.06
CA LYS A 15 -2.23 22.53 18.19
C LYS A 15 -1.29 23.64 17.73
N THR A 16 0.02 23.47 17.92
CA THR A 16 1.04 24.47 17.53
C THR A 16 1.39 24.43 16.04
N GLU A 17 1.30 23.26 15.39
CA GLU A 17 1.49 23.12 13.94
C GLU A 17 0.22 23.45 13.14
N VAL A 18 -0.96 23.03 13.62
CA VAL A 18 -2.25 23.37 12.99
C VAL A 18 -2.54 24.86 13.03
N THR A 19 -2.01 25.60 14.02
CA THR A 19 -2.11 27.07 14.09
C THR A 19 -1.15 27.80 13.14
N LYS A 20 -0.24 27.09 12.46
CA LYS A 20 0.66 27.65 11.44
C LYS A 20 0.19 27.40 10.00
N ILE A 21 -0.91 26.68 9.80
CA ILE A 21 -1.55 26.59 8.48
C ILE A 21 -2.19 27.95 8.22
N ASP A 22 -1.61 28.73 7.32
CA ASP A 22 -2.18 30.00 6.91
C ASP A 22 -3.18 29.82 5.74
N GLU A 23 -3.89 30.90 5.38
CA GLU A 23 -4.79 30.88 4.22
C GLU A 23 -4.04 30.69 2.89
N ASP A 24 -2.75 31.00 2.84
CA ASP A 24 -1.89 30.83 1.66
C ASP A 24 -1.57 29.33 1.43
N ASP A 25 -1.38 28.52 2.47
CA ASP A 25 -1.23 27.05 2.37
C ASP A 25 -2.49 26.39 1.78
N VAL A 26 -3.66 26.87 2.18
CA VAL A 26 -4.95 26.43 1.62
C VAL A 26 -5.05 26.83 0.14
N THR A 27 -4.55 28.02 -0.21
CA THR A 27 -4.51 28.52 -1.59
C THR A 27 -3.55 27.69 -2.44
N ILE A 28 -2.37 27.33 -1.94
CA ILE A 28 -1.40 26.45 -2.63
C ILE A 28 -1.99 25.06 -2.89
N ALA A 29 -2.73 24.51 -1.93
CA ALA A 29 -3.43 23.23 -2.11
C ALA A 29 -4.56 23.35 -3.16
N MET A 30 -5.28 24.47 -3.19
CA MET A 30 -6.32 24.77 -4.18
C MET A 30 -5.75 24.99 -5.59
N ASP A 31 -4.59 25.64 -5.71
CA ASP A 31 -3.90 25.85 -6.99
C ASP A 31 -3.32 24.53 -7.54
N SER A 32 -2.87 23.65 -6.64
CA SER A 32 -2.41 22.30 -6.98
C SER A 32 -3.55 21.36 -7.38
N LYS A 33 -4.82 21.74 -7.15
CA LYS A 33 -5.99 20.93 -7.47
C LYS A 33 -6.03 20.53 -8.94
N GLU A 34 -5.66 21.44 -9.84
CA GLU A 34 -5.71 21.15 -11.28
C GLU A 34 -4.66 20.09 -11.68
N GLU A 35 -3.48 20.09 -11.04
CA GLU A 35 -2.47 19.06 -11.24
C GLU A 35 -2.87 17.72 -10.62
N ILE A 36 -3.49 17.73 -9.44
CA ILE A 36 -4.01 16.55 -8.77
C ILE A 36 -5.15 15.94 -9.60
N ASP A 37 -6.10 16.75 -10.06
CA ASP A 37 -7.17 16.33 -10.94
C ASP A 37 -6.61 15.83 -12.27
N LYS A 38 -5.57 16.45 -12.85
CA LYS A 38 -4.90 15.90 -14.03
C LYS A 38 -4.26 14.55 -13.72
N LYS A 39 -3.60 14.36 -12.59
CA LYS A 39 -2.97 13.08 -12.22
C LYS A 39 -4.01 11.98 -11.96
N ILE A 40 -5.10 12.30 -11.25
CA ILE A 40 -6.18 11.35 -10.92
C ILE A 40 -7.05 11.03 -12.15
N ASN A 41 -7.43 12.04 -12.93
CA ASN A 41 -8.20 11.87 -14.16
C ASN A 41 -7.36 11.41 -15.35
N ASN A 42 -6.03 11.42 -15.23
CA ASN A 42 -5.17 10.71 -16.16
C ASN A 42 -5.44 9.21 -15.98
N SER A 43 -6.29 8.69 -16.87
CA SER A 43 -6.67 7.29 -16.96
C SER A 43 -5.48 6.36 -16.81
N GLY A 44 -4.27 6.78 -17.24
CA GLY A 44 -3.04 6.00 -17.09
C GLY A 44 -2.68 5.61 -15.65
N LEU A 45 -2.85 6.49 -14.65
CA LEU A 45 -2.51 6.14 -13.25
C LEU A 45 -3.53 5.16 -12.67
N LEU A 46 -4.82 5.46 -12.76
CA LEU A 46 -5.87 4.57 -12.28
C LEU A 46 -5.85 3.22 -13.01
N GLN A 47 -5.58 3.23 -14.32
CA GLN A 47 -5.44 2.03 -15.11
C GLN A 47 -4.24 1.20 -14.67
N LYS A 48 -3.07 1.82 -14.42
CA LYS A 48 -1.91 1.11 -13.89
C LYS A 48 -2.22 0.38 -12.57
N TYR A 49 -2.86 1.06 -11.62
CA TYR A 49 -3.23 0.44 -10.33
C TYR A 49 -4.30 -0.65 -10.49
N SER A 50 -5.27 -0.44 -11.38
CA SER A 50 -6.30 -1.43 -11.71
C SER A 50 -5.69 -2.70 -12.31
N GLU A 51 -4.78 -2.56 -13.28
CA GLU A 51 -4.07 -3.69 -13.87
C GLU A 51 -3.23 -4.43 -12.83
N LEU A 52 -2.49 -3.72 -11.98
CA LEU A 52 -1.73 -4.35 -10.89
C LEU A 52 -2.64 -5.15 -9.95
N GLY A 53 -3.80 -4.58 -9.56
CA GLY A 53 -4.79 -5.26 -8.73
C GLY A 53 -5.34 -6.53 -9.38
N LYS A 54 -5.61 -6.50 -10.70
CA LYS A 54 -6.03 -7.70 -11.45
C LYS A 54 -4.96 -8.79 -11.43
N VAL A 55 -3.70 -8.43 -11.59
CA VAL A 55 -2.56 -9.36 -11.53
C VAL A 55 -2.46 -10.00 -10.16
N MET A 56 -2.45 -9.18 -9.10
CA MET A 56 -2.42 -9.63 -7.70
C MET A 56 -3.58 -10.60 -7.38
N PHE A 57 -4.80 -10.25 -7.80
CA PHE A 57 -5.97 -11.11 -7.61
C PHE A 57 -5.87 -12.42 -8.41
N GLY A 58 -5.37 -12.35 -9.65
CA GLY A 58 -5.09 -13.51 -10.49
C GLY A 58 -4.12 -14.47 -9.81
N MET A 59 -3.02 -13.97 -9.27
CA MET A 59 -2.02 -14.77 -8.55
C MET A 59 -2.66 -15.48 -7.34
N LEU A 60 -3.45 -14.79 -6.51
CA LEU A 60 -4.15 -15.40 -5.38
C LEU A 60 -5.09 -16.54 -5.83
N LYS A 61 -5.84 -16.31 -6.91
CA LYS A 61 -6.77 -17.28 -7.47
C LYS A 61 -6.05 -18.55 -7.96
N ASP A 62 -4.96 -18.38 -8.70
CA ASP A 62 -4.18 -19.48 -9.27
C ASP A 62 -3.36 -20.21 -8.21
N TYR A 63 -2.88 -19.50 -7.18
CA TYR A 63 -2.29 -20.09 -5.98
C TYR A 63 -3.30 -20.96 -5.21
N ARG A 64 -4.51 -20.44 -4.95
CA ARG A 64 -5.58 -21.18 -4.26
C ARG A 64 -6.03 -22.44 -5.02
N LYS A 65 -5.99 -22.40 -6.35
CA LYS A 65 -6.27 -23.57 -7.19
C LYS A 65 -5.15 -24.60 -7.22
N GLY A 66 -3.97 -24.28 -6.69
CA GLY A 66 -2.79 -25.13 -6.73
C GLY A 66 -2.10 -25.19 -8.10
N VAL A 67 -2.47 -24.32 -9.04
CA VAL A 67 -1.85 -24.29 -10.39
C VAL A 67 -0.59 -23.43 -10.43
N TYR A 68 -0.47 -22.45 -9.53
CA TYR A 68 0.73 -21.62 -9.38
C TYR A 68 1.18 -21.63 -7.92
N THR A 69 2.08 -22.55 -7.56
CA THR A 69 2.55 -22.77 -6.17
C THR A 69 4.01 -22.40 -5.94
N LYS A 70 4.77 -22.15 -7.02
CA LYS A 70 6.20 -21.77 -6.97
C LYS A 70 6.35 -20.28 -6.69
N VAL A 71 5.86 -19.83 -5.55
CA VAL A 71 5.93 -18.44 -5.11
C VAL A 71 6.17 -18.39 -3.60
N PRO A 72 6.98 -17.45 -3.08
CA PRO A 72 7.16 -17.30 -1.65
C PRO A 72 5.81 -17.07 -0.94
N TRP A 73 5.59 -17.74 0.18
CA TRP A 73 4.37 -17.55 0.97
C TRP A 73 4.18 -16.08 1.40
N PHE A 74 5.28 -15.39 1.70
CA PHE A 74 5.27 -13.97 2.06
C PHE A 74 4.61 -13.09 0.99
N THR A 75 4.75 -13.44 -0.29
CA THR A 75 4.16 -12.74 -1.43
C THR A 75 2.63 -12.87 -1.41
N ILE A 76 2.13 -14.09 -1.20
CA ILE A 76 0.71 -14.36 -1.06
C ILE A 76 0.12 -13.63 0.15
N ALA A 77 0.83 -13.67 1.30
CA ALA A 77 0.41 -12.98 2.51
C ALA A 77 0.37 -11.45 2.33
N THR A 78 1.38 -10.86 1.67
CA THR A 78 1.45 -9.43 1.37
C THR A 78 0.30 -8.99 0.46
N ILE A 79 0.02 -9.75 -0.60
CA ILE A 79 -1.08 -9.46 -1.52
C ILE A 79 -2.43 -9.55 -0.79
N ALA A 80 -2.64 -10.60 0.02
CA ALA A 80 -3.87 -10.76 0.80
C ALA A 80 -4.05 -9.60 1.79
N PHE A 81 -2.99 -9.21 2.50
CA PHE A 81 -3.00 -8.11 3.44
C PHE A 81 -3.32 -6.77 2.76
N ALA A 82 -2.72 -6.52 1.59
CA ALA A 82 -3.01 -5.32 0.79
C ALA A 82 -4.49 -5.23 0.41
N PHE A 83 -5.12 -6.34 -0.02
CA PHE A 83 -6.56 -6.34 -0.34
C PHE A 83 -7.44 -6.16 0.91
N LEU A 84 -7.11 -6.82 2.01
CA LEU A 84 -7.85 -6.65 3.27
C LEU A 84 -7.79 -5.20 3.76
N TYR A 85 -6.63 -4.54 3.63
CA TYR A 85 -6.46 -3.14 3.98
C TYR A 85 -7.31 -2.20 3.11
N ILE A 86 -7.44 -2.49 1.81
CA ILE A 86 -8.31 -1.72 0.91
C ILE A 86 -9.79 -1.89 1.29
N LEU A 87 -10.21 -3.09 1.66
CA LEU A 87 -11.61 -3.39 1.99
C LEU A 87 -12.04 -2.79 3.33
N ASN A 88 -11.18 -2.86 4.33
CA ASN A 88 -11.44 -2.26 5.64
C ASN A 88 -10.13 -1.76 6.26
N PRO A 89 -9.74 -0.50 6.00
CA PRO A 89 -8.49 0.04 6.52
C PRO A 89 -8.46 0.14 8.05
N LEU A 90 -9.63 0.13 8.71
CA LEU A 90 -9.75 0.25 10.17
C LEU A 90 -9.82 -1.09 10.91
N ASP A 91 -10.00 -2.24 10.23
CA ASP A 91 -10.18 -3.57 10.87
C ASP A 91 -8.89 -4.35 11.13
N ILE A 92 -7.78 -3.97 10.49
CA ILE A 92 -6.51 -4.68 10.66
C ILE A 92 -5.72 -4.12 11.86
N ILE A 93 -6.00 -2.86 12.21
CA ILE A 93 -5.38 -2.09 13.29
C ILE A 93 -5.95 -2.36 14.70
N PRO A 94 -7.17 -2.91 14.94
CA PRO A 94 -7.65 -3.16 16.29
C PRO A 94 -7.00 -4.44 16.85
N ASP A 95 -6.04 -4.23 17.75
CA ASP A 95 -5.58 -5.15 18.79
C ASP A 95 -4.63 -6.32 18.42
N PHE A 96 -4.07 -6.42 17.21
CA PHE A 96 -3.33 -7.65 16.86
C PHE A 96 -1.89 -7.77 17.39
N ILE A 97 -1.19 -6.69 17.78
CA ILE A 97 0.21 -6.84 18.24
C ILE A 97 0.65 -5.89 19.38
N PRO A 98 0.59 -6.37 20.64
CA PRO A 98 1.32 -5.75 21.74
C PRO A 98 2.84 -5.79 21.46
N GLY A 99 3.46 -4.65 21.15
CA GLY A 99 4.93 -4.52 21.03
C GLY A 99 5.50 -4.23 19.63
N LEU A 100 4.69 -4.21 18.56
CA LEU A 100 5.12 -3.83 17.20
C LEU A 100 4.82 -2.36 16.82
N GLY A 101 4.46 -1.50 17.77
CA GLY A 101 4.09 -0.09 17.54
C GLY A 101 5.20 0.86 17.09
N TYR A 102 6.21 0.38 16.36
CA TYR A 102 7.31 1.19 15.82
C TYR A 102 7.58 0.96 14.32
N ILE A 103 6.90 0.02 13.66
CA ILE A 103 7.05 -0.15 12.22
C ILE A 103 5.90 0.59 11.56
N ASP A 104 6.20 1.71 10.93
CA ASP A 104 5.25 2.52 10.17
C ASP A 104 4.54 1.65 9.12
N ASP A 105 3.23 1.42 9.27
CA ASP A 105 2.45 0.41 8.50
C ASP A 105 2.49 0.67 6.98
N LEU A 106 2.57 1.95 6.59
CA LEU A 106 2.74 2.36 5.21
C LEU A 106 4.14 2.02 4.68
N GLY A 107 5.18 2.15 5.51
CA GLY A 107 6.54 1.78 5.17
C GLY A 107 6.69 0.28 4.93
N VAL A 108 6.08 -0.55 5.78
CA VAL A 108 6.08 -2.02 5.61
C VAL A 108 5.34 -2.43 4.36
N LEU A 109 4.15 -1.86 4.13
CA LEU A 109 3.36 -2.17 2.94
C LEU A 109 4.11 -1.76 1.67
N THR A 110 4.68 -0.55 1.64
CA THR A 110 5.45 -0.05 0.49
C THR A 110 6.69 -0.91 0.23
N PHE A 111 7.41 -1.31 1.29
CA PHE A 111 8.57 -2.19 1.16
C PHE A 111 8.17 -3.60 0.73
N GLY A 112 7.08 -4.15 1.28
CA GLY A 112 6.52 -5.44 0.91
C GLY A 112 6.10 -5.47 -0.55
N LEU A 113 5.40 -4.44 -1.03
CA LEU A 113 5.00 -4.29 -2.44
C LEU A 113 6.21 -4.28 -3.37
N ARG A 114 7.29 -3.58 -3.00
CA ARG A 114 8.55 -3.59 -3.76
C ARG A 114 9.21 -4.96 -3.78
N PHE A 115 9.13 -5.70 -2.66
CA PHE A 115 9.72 -7.02 -2.55
C PHE A 115 8.99 -8.06 -3.41
N ILE A 116 7.67 -7.93 -3.55
CA ILE A 116 6.85 -8.86 -4.33
C ILE A 116 6.79 -8.52 -5.83
N GLU A 117 7.32 -7.36 -6.24
CA GLU A 117 7.28 -6.91 -7.64
C GLU A 117 7.89 -7.96 -8.59
N SER A 118 9.04 -8.53 -8.24
CA SER A 118 9.67 -9.60 -9.03
C SER A 118 8.81 -10.86 -9.10
N ASP A 119 8.11 -11.21 -8.03
CA ASP A 119 7.23 -12.39 -8.01
C ASP A 119 5.98 -12.19 -8.87
N LEU A 120 5.45 -10.96 -8.91
CA LEU A 120 4.36 -10.58 -9.80
C LEU A 120 4.79 -10.66 -11.28
N HIS A 121 6.01 -10.24 -11.60
CA HIS A 121 6.58 -10.42 -12.94
C HIS A 121 6.71 -11.88 -13.32
N ASN A 122 7.28 -12.72 -12.44
CA ASN A 122 7.39 -14.15 -12.68
C ASN A 122 6.03 -14.82 -12.93
N TYR A 123 4.99 -14.38 -12.19
CA TYR A 123 3.64 -14.88 -12.39
C TYR A 123 3.03 -14.42 -13.73
N LEU A 124 3.30 -13.19 -14.16
CA LEU A 124 2.87 -12.69 -15.47
C LEU A 124 3.51 -13.46 -16.61
N ASP A 125 4.83 -13.68 -16.54
CA ASP A 125 5.58 -14.46 -17.53
C ASP A 125 5.01 -15.88 -17.62
N TRP A 126 4.82 -16.52 -16.47
CA TRP A 126 4.13 -17.80 -16.38
C TRP A 126 2.72 -17.73 -16.98
N LYS A 127 1.94 -16.67 -16.74
CA LYS A 127 0.58 -16.59 -17.31
C LYS A 127 0.58 -16.47 -18.83
N LEU A 128 1.54 -15.76 -19.40
CA LEU A 128 1.71 -15.59 -20.85
C LEU A 128 2.09 -16.91 -21.52
N GLU A 129 3.08 -17.62 -20.97
CA GLU A 129 3.47 -18.97 -21.44
C GLU A 129 2.28 -19.94 -21.48
N GLN A 130 1.29 -19.74 -20.61
CA GLN A 130 0.11 -20.60 -20.49
C GLN A 130 -1.03 -20.22 -21.44
N GLN A 131 -1.01 -19.01 -21.99
CA GLN A 131 -1.97 -18.55 -22.98
C GLN A 131 -1.53 -18.91 -24.40
N ASP A 132 -0.21 -19.03 -24.61
CA ASP A 132 0.40 -19.39 -25.90
C ASP A 132 0.55 -20.91 -26.11
N ALA A 133 0.11 -21.73 -25.13
CA ALA A 133 0.16 -23.20 -25.14
C ALA A 133 -1.23 -23.83 -25.34
#